data_AF-A0A7V8JI95-F1
#
_entry.id   AF-A0A7V8JI95-F1
#
_cell.length_a   1.000
_cell.length_b   1.000
_cell.length_c   1.000
_cell.angle_alpha   90.00
_cell.angle_beta   90.00
_cell.angle_gamma   90.00
#
_symmetry.space_group_name_H-M   'P 1'
#
loop_
_entity.id
_entity.type
_entity.pdbx_description
1 polymer ?
#
loop_
_entity_poly.entity_id
_entity_poly.type
_entity_poly.pdbx_seq_one_letter_code
_entity_poly.pdbx_strand_id
1 'polypeptide(L)' 'MALKSTIFKADLQVSDMDRHYYQGHALTIAQHPSETDERMMVRVLAFALNADEALVFGKGLSSEDEPDL' A
#
# COMPACT_ATOMS: atom_id res chain seq x y z
N MET A 1 5.89 -18.36 -17.96
CA MET A 1 4.67 -18.08 -17.17
C MET A 1 5.06 -17.08 -16.10
N ALA A 2 4.39 -15.92 -16.02
CA ALA A 2 4.64 -14.96 -14.94
C ALA A 2 4.15 -15.56 -13.62
N LEU A 3 4.95 -15.45 -12.56
CA LEU A 3 4.53 -15.78 -11.22
C LEU A 3 3.31 -14.90 -10.85
N LYS A 4 2.32 -15.49 -10.19
CA LYS A 4 1.15 -14.73 -9.74
C LYS A 4 1.54 -13.86 -8.55
N SER A 5 0.88 -12.71 -8.42
CA SER A 5 1.01 -11.86 -7.25
C SER A 5 0.49 -12.57 -5.99
N THR A 6 1.12 -12.30 -4.86
CA THR A 6 0.62 -12.69 -3.54
C THR A 6 -0.28 -11.58 -3.02
N ILE A 7 -1.46 -11.93 -2.51
CA ILE A 7 -2.41 -10.95 -1.96
C ILE A 7 -2.25 -10.88 -0.45
N PHE A 8 -1.98 -9.70 0.06
CA PHE A 8 -1.96 -9.39 1.49
C PHE A 8 -3.19 -8.57 1.87
N LYS A 9 -3.66 -8.78 3.10
CA LYS A 9 -4.71 -8.01 3.75
C LYS A 9 -4.12 -7.39 5.00
N ALA A 10 -4.32 -6.09 5.19
CA ALA A 10 -3.85 -5.38 6.35
C ALA A 10 -4.92 -4.42 6.84
N ASP A 11 -5.30 -4.54 8.11
CA ASP A 11 -6.14 -3.57 8.77
C ASP A 11 -5.23 -2.54 9.44
N LEU A 12 -5.21 -1.32 8.91
CA LEU A 12 -4.36 -0.23 9.36
C LEU A 12 -5.20 0.80 10.12
N GLN A 13 -4.86 1.04 11.38
CA GLN A 13 -5.42 2.13 12.18
C GLN A 13 -4.40 3.27 12.21
N VAL A 14 -4.77 4.43 11.68
CA VAL A 14 -3.93 5.63 11.66
C VAL A 14 -4.40 6.58 12.74
N SER A 15 -3.48 7.06 13.56
CA SER A 15 -3.71 8.09 14.57
C SER A 15 -2.63 9.17 14.41
N ASP A 16 -2.82 10.01 13.41
CA ASP A 16 -1.91 11.11 13.09
C ASP A 16 -2.35 12.38 13.84
N MET A 17 -1.56 12.74 14.85
CA MET A 17 -1.85 13.89 15.72
C MET A 17 -1.55 15.23 15.02
N ASP A 18 -0.62 15.26 14.07
CA ASP A 18 -0.19 16.47 13.38
C ASP A 18 -1.26 16.92 12.37
N ARG A 19 -1.87 15.96 11.68
CA ARG A 19 -2.97 16.18 10.73
C ARG A 19 -4.36 16.05 11.36
N HIS A 20 -4.44 15.65 12.63
CA HIS A 20 -5.68 15.26 13.32
C HIS A 20 -6.48 14.20 12.55
N TYR A 21 -5.78 13.22 11.96
CA TYR A 21 -6.37 12.16 11.14
C TYR A 21 -6.44 10.85 11.93
N TYR A 22 -7.67 10.39 12.19
CA TYR A 22 -7.96 9.20 12.99
C TYR A 22 -8.92 8.30 12.22
N GLN A 23 -8.37 7.39 11.43
CA GLN A 23 -9.18 6.52 10.55
C GLN A 23 -8.63 5.09 10.50
N GLY A 24 -9.54 4.16 10.21
CA GLY A 24 -9.22 2.77 9.93
C GLY A 24 -9.31 2.47 8.44
N HIS A 25 -8.31 1.80 7.89
CA HIS A 25 -8.24 1.39 6.49
C HIS A 25 -8.08 -0.13 6.37
N ALA A 26 -9.01 -0.77 5.66
CA ALA A 26 -8.91 -2.18 5.30
C ALA A 26 -8.20 -2.29 3.93
N LEU A 27 -6.90 -2.52 3.97
CA LEU A 27 -6.04 -2.52 2.79
C LEU A 27 -5.99 -3.90 2.12
N THR A 28 -5.99 -3.89 0.79
CA THR A 28 -5.74 -5.07 -0.05
C THR A 28 -4.54 -4.78 -0.95
N ILE A 29 -3.45 -5.52 -0.76
CA ILE A 29 -2.17 -5.23 -1.40
C ILE A 29 -1.82 -6.41 -2.29
N ALA A 30 -1.56 -6.16 -3.57
CA ALA A 30 -0.99 -7.15 -4.47
C ALA A 30 0.53 -6.97 -4.49
N GLN A 31 1.25 -7.96 -3.99
CA GLN A 31 2.71 -8.00 -4.05
C GLN A 31 3.15 -8.66 -5.35
N HIS A 32 3.88 -7.92 -6.19
CA HIS A 32 4.47 -8.47 -7.41
C HIS A 32 5.55 -9.51 -7.06
N PRO A 33 5.77 -10.58 -7.85
CA PRO A 33 6.80 -11.59 -7.52
C PRO A 33 8.23 -11.05 -7.35
N SER A 34 8.53 -9.93 -8.00
CA SER A 34 9.82 -9.21 -7.86
C SER A 34 9.83 -8.16 -6.74
N GLU A 35 8.70 -7.94 -6.07
CA GLU A 35 8.59 -7.04 -4.93
C GLU A 35 9.00 -7.79 -3.66
N THR A 36 9.94 -7.22 -2.89
CA THR A 36 10.32 -7.79 -1.60
C THR A 36 9.32 -7.40 -0.51
N ASP A 37 9.32 -8.13 0.61
CA ASP A 37 8.47 -7.82 1.76
C ASP A 37 8.78 -6.43 2.31
N GLU A 38 10.06 -6.03 2.35
CA GLU A 38 10.47 -4.70 2.81
C GLU A 38 9.91 -3.60 1.91
N ARG A 39 9.98 -3.76 0.58
CA ARG A 39 9.41 -2.77 -0.36
C ARG A 39 7.90 -2.65 -0.20
N MET A 40 7.20 -3.78 -0.08
CA MET A 40 5.76 -3.79 0.17
C MET A 40 5.44 -3.06 1.49
N MET A 41 6.18 -3.32 2.57
CA MET A 41 5.97 -2.64 3.85
C MET A 41 6.26 -1.14 3.78
N VAL A 42 7.24 -0.70 2.98
CA VAL A 42 7.48 0.73 2.71
C VAL A 42 6.28 1.38 2.02
N ARG A 43 5.61 0.69 1.09
CA ARG A 43 4.37 1.22 0.48
C ARG A 43 3.25 1.36 1.50
N VAL A 44 3.10 0.40 2.42
CA VAL A 44 2.13 0.50 3.54
C VAL A 44 2.47 1.68 4.45
N LEU A 45 3.75 1.88 4.76
CA LEU A 45 4.20 3.05 5.52
C LEU A 45 3.92 4.36 4.79
N ALA A 46 4.20 4.43 3.49
CA ALA A 46 3.92 5.60 2.66
C ALA A 46 2.42 5.91 2.59
N PHE A 47 1.57 4.86 2.52
CA PHE A 47 0.12 5.01 2.67
C PHE A 47 -0.22 5.60 4.03
N ALA A 48 0.31 5.05 5.13
CA ALA A 48 0.02 5.54 6.49
C ALA A 48 0.40 7.02 6.68
N LEU A 49 1.56 7.42 6.17
CA LEU A 49 2.05 8.82 6.24
C LEU A 49 1.17 9.79 5.43
N ASN A 50 0.58 9.31 4.33
CA ASN A 50 -0.25 10.12 3.43
C ASN A 50 -1.72 9.70 3.49
N ALA A 51 -2.15 9.06 4.58
CA ALA A 51 -3.44 8.40 4.65
C ALA A 51 -4.58 9.36 4.29
N ASP A 52 -5.44 8.90 3.39
CA ASP A 52 -6.59 9.60 2.86
C ASP A 52 -7.60 8.56 2.35
N GLU A 53 -8.89 8.92 2.29
CA GLU A 53 -9.95 8.00 1.81
C GLU A 53 -9.87 7.76 0.29
N ALA A 54 -9.30 8.70 -0.47
CA ALA A 54 -9.14 8.59 -1.92
C ALA A 54 -7.82 7.94 -2.34
N LEU A 55 -6.87 7.72 -1.41
CA LEU A 55 -5.59 7.11 -1.70
C LEU A 55 -5.75 5.61 -1.96
N VAL A 56 -5.10 5.09 -3.01
CA VAL A 56 -5.23 3.68 -3.43
C VAL A 56 -3.88 3.14 -3.87
N PHE A 57 -3.62 1.85 -3.68
CA PHE A 57 -2.41 1.24 -4.22
C PHE A 57 -2.48 1.15 -5.75
N GLY A 58 -1.51 1.76 -6.43
CA GLY A 58 -1.29 1.58 -7.86
C GLY A 58 -0.58 0.26 -8.19
N LYS A 59 -0.40 -0.01 -9.50
CA LYS A 59 0.25 -1.25 -9.97
C LYS A 59 1.77 -1.26 -9.78
N GLY A 60 2.41 -0.11 -9.55
CA GLY A 60 3.83 0.01 -9.24
C GLY A 60 4.73 -0.85 -10.14
N LEU A 61 5.48 -1.77 -9.55
CA LEU A 61 6.38 -2.69 -10.28
C LEU A 61 5.71 -3.55 -11.38
N SER A 62 4.38 -3.62 -11.41
CA SER A 62 3.64 -4.34 -12.46
C SER A 62 3.36 -3.48 -13.69
N SER A 63 3.52 -2.16 -13.62
CA SER A 63 3.26 -1.21 -14.71
C SER A 63 4.11 0.05 -14.53
N GLU A 64 5.10 0.26 -15.41
CA GLU A 64 6.03 1.40 -15.31
C GLU A 64 5.34 2.78 -15.39
N ASP A 65 4.14 2.84 -15.98
CA ASP A 65 3.35 4.07 -16.11
C ASP A 65 2.44 4.37 -14.90
N GLU A 66 2.39 3.50 -13.89
CA GLU A 66 1.55 3.69 -12.70
C GLU A 66 2.41 3.84 -11.43
N PRO A 67 2.06 4.78 -10.52
CA PRO A 67 2.75 4.91 -9.24
C PRO A 67 2.45 3.73 -8.30
N ASP A 68 3.15 3.68 -7.17
CA ASP A 68 2.92 2.67 -6.12
C ASP A 68 1.66 2.93 -5.26
N LEU A 69 1.21 4.19 -5.22
CA LEU A 69 0.11 4.78 -4.43
C LEU A 69 -0.54 5.94 -5.20
#